data_AF-A0A3M7LAA5-F1
#
_entry.id   AF-A0A3M7LAA5-F1
#
_cell.length_a   1.000
_cell.length_b   1.000
_cell.length_c   1.000
_cell.angle_alpha   90.00
_cell.angle_beta   90.00
_cell.angle_gamma   90.00
#
_symmetry.space_group_name_H-M   'P 1'
#
loop_
_entity.id
_entity.type
_entity.pdbx_description
1 polymer ?
#
loop_
_entity_poly.entity_id
_entity_poly.type
_entity_poly.pdbx_seq_one_letter_code
_entity_poly.pdbx_strand_id
1 'polypeptide(L)'
;MTTESQIKLEDFINQISLKSLEGYVPANTIIDAFSKGEEHGVKKFLLDLKDETRKNFEQHFLYSIDILKTLLDKKYFIDACYVNPTNRKTIYVTSMDNTINDEFIDQFYDLAFAAEEKFLEKNQSHIHFSFIGNENIDEELLTLDNYILITI
;
A
#
# COMPACT_ATOMS: atom_id res chain seq x y z
N MET A 1 -19.29 -16.24 28.62
CA MET A 1 -19.24 -14.78 28.34
C MET A 1 -18.18 -14.20 29.26
N THR A 2 -17.06 -13.59 28.86
CA THR A 2 -16.38 -13.37 27.57
C THR A 2 -15.10 -12.64 28.00
N THR A 3 -13.92 -13.26 27.94
CA THR A 3 -12.64 -12.60 28.30
C THR A 3 -11.45 -13.22 27.59
N GLU A 4 -11.62 -13.69 26.35
CA GLU A 4 -10.51 -14.26 25.54
C GLU A 4 -10.24 -13.47 24.25
N SER A 5 -11.02 -12.43 23.97
CA SER A 5 -10.94 -11.65 22.73
C SER A 5 -10.23 -10.29 22.84
N GLN A 6 -9.82 -9.86 24.05
CA GLN A 6 -9.11 -8.59 24.24
C GLN A 6 -7.59 -8.72 24.29
N ILE A 7 -7.05 -9.91 24.63
CA ILE A 7 -5.61 -10.13 24.79
C ILE A 7 -4.87 -10.21 23.44
N LYS A 8 -5.56 -10.53 22.33
CA LYS A 8 -4.92 -10.65 21.00
C LYS A 8 -4.51 -9.32 20.36
N LEU A 9 -5.15 -8.20 20.74
CA LEU A 9 -4.88 -6.91 20.11
C LEU A 9 -3.62 -6.25 20.68
N GLU A 10 -3.40 -6.34 21.99
CA GLU A 10 -2.21 -5.80 22.65
C GLU A 10 -0.94 -6.57 22.24
N ASP A 11 -1.03 -7.90 22.13
CA ASP A 11 0.07 -8.72 21.63
C ASP A 11 0.37 -8.45 20.15
N PHE A 12 -0.65 -8.17 19.33
CA PHE A 12 -0.49 -7.77 17.93
C PHE A 12 0.17 -6.39 17.80
N ILE A 13 -0.22 -5.42 18.63
CA ILE A 13 0.36 -4.08 18.67
C ILE A 13 1.84 -4.12 19.09
N ASN A 14 2.21 -4.99 20.03
CA ASN A 14 3.60 -5.15 20.47
C ASN A 14 4.50 -5.83 19.43
N GLN A 15 3.97 -6.74 18.60
CA GLN A 15 4.75 -7.39 17.54
C GLN A 15 5.10 -6.47 16.36
N ILE A 16 4.29 -5.44 16.10
CA ILE A 16 4.53 -4.46 15.03
C ILE A 16 5.68 -3.48 15.40
N SER A 17 6.15 -3.49 16.65
CA SER A 17 7.12 -2.53 17.20
C SER A 17 8.55 -2.58 16.62
N LEU A 18 8.93 -3.52 15.75
CA LEU A 18 10.32 -3.69 15.34
C LEU A 18 10.49 -3.96 13.84
N LYS A 19 10.33 -2.91 13.03
CA LYS A 19 11.17 -2.63 11.85
C LYS A 19 10.86 -1.22 11.34
N SER A 20 11.85 -0.34 11.43
CA SER A 20 11.78 1.03 10.95
C SER A 20 11.50 1.07 9.45
N LEU A 21 10.28 1.46 9.06
CA LEU A 21 10.00 2.02 7.74
C LEU A 21 9.98 3.55 7.85
N GLU A 22 10.63 4.23 6.90
CA GLU A 22 10.52 5.69 6.76
C GLU A 22 9.03 6.10 6.66
N GLY A 23 8.63 6.99 7.57
CA GLY A 23 7.24 7.39 7.80
C GLY A 23 6.62 6.83 9.09
N TYR A 24 7.30 5.94 9.81
CA TYR A 24 6.88 5.50 11.14
C TYR A 24 7.29 6.54 12.19
N VAL A 25 6.30 7.14 12.87
CA VAL A 25 6.56 7.95 14.07
C VAL A 25 6.85 6.97 15.21
N PRO A 26 8.08 6.94 15.77
CA PRO A 26 8.42 6.02 16.85
C PRO A 26 7.45 6.19 18.01
N ALA A 27 7.07 5.09 18.68
CA ALA A 27 6.24 5.15 19.88
C ALA A 27 6.77 6.17 20.90
N ASN A 28 8.10 6.33 20.98
CA ASN A 28 8.77 7.32 21.84
C ASN A 28 8.45 8.77 21.46
N THR A 29 8.29 9.08 20.18
CA THR A 29 7.88 10.42 19.69
C THR A 29 6.41 10.68 19.97
N ILE A 30 5.57 9.64 19.89
CA ILE A 30 4.16 9.70 20.32
C ILE A 30 4.09 9.93 21.85
N ILE A 31 4.90 9.21 22.63
CA ILE A 31 5.01 9.33 24.09
C ILE A 31 5.53 10.72 24.52
N ASP A 32 6.49 11.29 23.79
CA ASP A 32 7.04 12.62 24.09
C ASP A 32 6.05 13.75 23.72
N ALA A 33 5.24 13.57 22.66
CA ALA A 33 4.10 14.44 22.35
C ALA A 33 2.96 14.30 23.39
N PHE A 34 2.68 13.07 23.84
CA PHE A 34 1.76 12.73 24.93
C PHE A 34 2.14 13.42 26.25
N SER A 35 3.44 13.54 26.52
CA SER A 35 3.95 14.14 27.75
C SER A 35 3.88 15.67 27.76
N LYS A 36 3.64 16.31 26.60
CA LYS A 36 3.78 17.77 26.41
C LYS A 36 2.51 18.51 25.99
N GLY A 37 1.42 17.83 25.60
CA GLY A 37 0.23 18.49 25.02
C GLY A 37 -1.10 18.04 25.63
N GLU A 38 -1.98 19.01 25.89
CA GLU A 38 -3.34 18.78 26.41
C GLU A 38 -4.12 17.73 25.60
N GLU A 39 -4.92 16.94 26.32
CA GLU A 39 -5.70 15.76 25.86
C GLU A 39 -6.49 16.01 24.56
N HIS A 40 -6.94 17.25 24.32
CA HIS A 40 -7.64 17.65 23.10
C HIS A 40 -6.76 17.80 21.86
N GLY A 41 -5.51 18.27 22.02
CA GLY A 41 -4.55 18.38 20.92
C GLY A 41 -4.10 17.01 20.42
N VAL A 42 -3.91 16.06 21.34
CA VAL A 42 -3.55 14.67 21.02
C VAL A 42 -4.66 13.96 20.24
N LYS A 43 -5.93 14.11 20.68
CA LYS A 43 -7.07 13.50 19.97
C LYS A 43 -7.21 14.03 18.54
N LYS A 44 -7.04 15.34 18.35
CA LYS A 44 -7.10 15.96 17.02
C LYS A 44 -5.94 15.50 16.14
N PHE A 45 -4.72 15.49 16.65
CA PHE A 45 -3.55 14.98 15.92
C PHE A 45 -3.72 13.52 15.48
N LEU A 46 -4.23 12.65 16.35
CA LEU A 46 -4.49 11.25 16.00
C LEU A 46 -5.60 11.09 14.96
N LEU A 47 -6.60 11.97 14.95
CA LEU A 47 -7.63 11.99 13.91
C LEU A 47 -7.05 12.46 12.57
N ASP A 48 -6.29 13.56 12.59
CA ASP A 48 -5.64 14.12 11.41
C ASP A 48 -4.67 13.08 10.78
N LEU A 49 -3.88 12.39 11.62
CA LEU A 49 -2.95 11.33 11.17
C LEU A 49 -3.68 10.10 10.61
N LYS A 50 -4.83 9.73 11.19
CA LYS A 50 -5.70 8.68 10.63
C LYS A 50 -6.30 9.09 9.30
N ASP A 51 -6.73 10.34 9.17
CA ASP A 51 -7.32 10.86 7.94
C ASP A 51 -6.28 10.97 6.80
N GLU A 52 -5.06 11.41 7.10
CA GLU A 52 -3.94 11.39 6.14
C GLU A 52 -3.57 9.97 5.71
N THR A 53 -3.50 9.03 6.66
CA THR A 53 -3.23 7.61 6.36
C THR A 53 -4.31 7.02 5.46
N ARG A 54 -5.60 7.27 5.78
CA ARG A 54 -6.73 6.83 4.96
C ARG A 54 -6.64 7.43 3.56
N LYS A 55 -6.38 8.72 3.45
CA LYS A 55 -6.27 9.44 2.18
C LYS A 55 -5.12 8.91 1.31
N ASN A 56 -3.99 8.55 1.92
CA ASN A 56 -2.87 7.94 1.22
C ASN A 56 -3.24 6.55 0.68
N PHE A 57 -3.95 5.75 1.47
CA PHE A 57 -4.42 4.43 1.05
C PHE A 57 -5.42 4.55 -0.12
N GLU A 58 -6.43 5.42 0.00
CA GLU A 58 -7.41 5.67 -1.06
C GLU A 58 -6.71 6.07 -2.37
N GLN A 59 -5.72 6.96 -2.31
CA GLN A 59 -4.96 7.36 -3.49
C GLN A 59 -4.14 6.23 -4.09
N HIS A 60 -3.50 5.39 -3.27
CA HIS A 60 -2.79 4.21 -3.76
C HIS A 60 -3.72 3.30 -4.56
N PHE A 61 -4.92 3.02 -4.04
CA PHE A 61 -5.93 2.24 -4.77
C PHE A 61 -6.34 2.91 -6.08
N LEU A 62 -6.59 4.23 -6.06
CA LEU A 62 -6.98 4.97 -7.27
C LEU A 62 -5.91 4.89 -8.36
N TYR A 63 -4.64 5.16 -8.04
CA TYR A 63 -3.55 5.03 -9.02
C TYR A 63 -3.40 3.59 -9.51
N SER A 64 -3.58 2.60 -8.63
CA SER A 64 -3.51 1.20 -9.00
C SER A 64 -4.58 0.82 -10.04
N ILE A 65 -5.81 1.31 -9.84
CA ILE A 65 -6.94 1.11 -10.74
C ILE A 65 -6.76 1.87 -12.05
N ASP A 66 -6.24 3.11 -12.01
CA ASP A 66 -6.05 3.93 -13.20
C ASP A 66 -5.01 3.33 -14.16
N ILE A 67 -3.89 2.84 -13.62
CA ILE A 67 -2.89 2.09 -14.41
C ILE A 67 -3.54 0.82 -14.98
N LEU A 68 -4.26 0.04 -14.16
CA LEU A 68 -4.92 -1.19 -14.59
C LEU A 68 -5.86 -0.94 -15.79
N LYS A 69 -6.74 0.05 -15.66
CA LYS A 69 -7.68 0.43 -16.73
C LYS A 69 -6.95 0.85 -18.00
N THR A 70 -5.89 1.65 -17.86
CA THR A 70 -5.12 2.12 -19.01
C THR A 70 -4.46 0.97 -19.76
N LEU A 71 -3.91 -0.03 -19.05
CA LEU A 71 -3.32 -1.23 -19.65
C LEU A 71 -4.39 -2.09 -20.35
N LEU A 72 -5.55 -2.28 -19.73
CA LEU A 72 -6.68 -3.01 -20.33
C LEU A 72 -7.24 -2.32 -21.59
N ASP A 73 -7.32 -0.98 -21.58
CA ASP A 73 -7.74 -0.19 -22.74
C ASP A 73 -6.79 -0.34 -23.92
N LYS A 74 -5.49 -0.46 -23.63
CA LYS A 74 -4.41 -0.77 -24.58
C LYS A 74 -4.39 -2.24 -25.04
N LYS A 75 -5.34 -3.05 -24.59
CA LYS A 75 -5.48 -4.48 -24.92
C LYS A 75 -4.39 -5.38 -24.35
N TYR A 76 -3.67 -4.92 -23.33
CA TYR A 76 -2.80 -5.79 -22.56
C TYR A 76 -3.62 -6.70 -21.66
N PHE A 77 -3.24 -7.97 -21.62
CA PHE A 77 -3.81 -8.96 -20.72
C PHE A 77 -3.19 -8.86 -19.31
N ILE A 78 -4.01 -8.48 -18.33
CA ILE A 78 -3.64 -8.43 -16.91
C ILE A 78 -4.52 -9.44 -16.18
N ASP A 79 -3.91 -10.48 -15.62
CA ASP A 79 -4.58 -11.56 -14.90
C ASP A 79 -5.16 -11.10 -13.56
N ALA A 80 -4.39 -10.29 -12.83
CA ALA A 80 -4.76 -9.82 -11.50
C ALA A 80 -3.99 -8.55 -11.12
N CYS A 81 -4.48 -7.84 -10.10
CA CYS A 81 -3.82 -6.68 -9.52
C CYS A 81 -3.89 -6.77 -8.00
N TYR A 82 -2.73 -6.80 -7.36
CA TYR A 82 -2.59 -6.95 -5.91
C TYR A 82 -2.03 -5.67 -5.32
N VAL A 83 -2.72 -5.10 -4.33
CA VAL A 83 -2.33 -3.84 -3.67
C VAL A 83 -2.04 -4.09 -2.20
N ASN A 84 -0.87 -3.65 -1.76
CA ASN A 84 -0.49 -3.62 -0.36
C ASN A 84 -0.37 -2.15 0.10
N PRO A 85 -1.43 -1.58 0.69
CA PRO A 85 -1.44 -0.17 1.10
C PRO A 85 -0.46 0.13 2.24
N THR A 86 -0.16 -0.87 3.08
CA THR A 86 0.78 -0.73 4.19
C THR A 86 2.21 -0.59 3.70
N ASN A 87 2.60 -1.42 2.73
CA ASN A 87 3.93 -1.38 2.11
C ASN A 87 4.01 -0.41 0.92
N ARG A 88 2.88 0.21 0.54
CA ARG A 88 2.75 1.14 -0.58
C ARG A 88 3.27 0.52 -1.89
N LYS A 89 2.91 -0.75 -2.11
CA LYS A 89 3.28 -1.53 -3.29
C LYS A 89 2.05 -2.04 -4.03
N THR A 90 2.13 -2.05 -5.35
CA THR A 90 1.16 -2.72 -6.22
C THR A 90 1.89 -3.67 -7.16
N ILE A 91 1.32 -4.86 -7.34
CA ILE A 91 1.82 -5.90 -8.25
C ILE A 91 0.72 -6.20 -9.27
N TYR A 92 1.04 -6.04 -10.54
CA TYR A 92 0.20 -6.47 -11.66
C TYR A 92 0.65 -7.83 -12.14
N VAL A 93 -0.28 -8.76 -12.27
CA VAL A 93 -0.01 -10.09 -12.78
C VAL A 93 -0.33 -10.11 -14.24
N THR A 94 0.62 -10.55 -15.05
CA THR A 94 0.51 -10.48 -16.50
C THR A 94 0.79 -11.84 -17.13
N SER A 95 0.34 -12.02 -18.37
CA SER A 95 0.79 -13.15 -19.15
C SER A 95 2.30 -13.08 -19.40
N MET A 96 2.92 -14.23 -19.63
CA MET A 96 4.33 -14.27 -20.03
C MET A 96 4.60 -13.49 -21.32
N ASP A 97 3.64 -13.48 -22.25
CA ASP A 97 3.73 -12.69 -23.48
C ASP A 97 3.90 -11.19 -23.19
N ASN A 98 3.19 -10.64 -22.20
CA ASN A 98 3.37 -9.25 -21.79
C ASN A 98 4.66 -9.06 -21.00
N THR A 99 5.04 -10.01 -20.15
CA THR A 99 6.22 -9.91 -19.27
C THR A 99 7.53 -9.73 -20.04
N ILE A 100 7.63 -10.29 -21.25
CA ILE A 100 8.82 -10.19 -22.11
C ILE A 100 8.66 -9.22 -23.29
N ASN A 101 7.52 -8.51 -23.37
CA ASN A 101 7.24 -7.61 -24.47
C ASN A 101 7.75 -6.21 -24.15
N ASP A 102 8.77 -5.75 -24.86
CA ASP A 102 9.41 -4.44 -24.63
C ASP A 102 8.42 -3.28 -24.68
N GLU A 103 7.45 -3.30 -25.62
CA GLU A 103 6.43 -2.26 -25.72
C GLU A 103 5.53 -2.21 -24.48
N PHE A 104 5.13 -3.37 -23.95
CA PHE A 104 4.40 -3.45 -22.69
C PHE A 104 5.23 -2.92 -21.52
N ILE A 105 6.50 -3.35 -21.43
CA ILE A 105 7.41 -2.96 -20.34
C ILE A 105 7.58 -1.44 -20.30
N ASP A 106 7.88 -0.83 -21.44
CA ASP A 106 8.06 0.62 -21.56
C ASP A 106 6.77 1.36 -21.16
N GLN A 107 5.62 0.94 -21.72
CA GLN A 107 4.34 1.57 -21.41
C GLN A 107 3.92 1.39 -19.96
N PHE A 108 4.23 0.25 -19.35
CA PHE A 108 3.98 0.01 -17.94
C PHE A 108 4.79 0.98 -17.07
N TYR A 109 6.11 1.08 -17.30
CA TYR A 109 6.97 1.91 -16.48
C TYR A 109 6.71 3.41 -16.69
N ASP A 110 6.33 3.84 -17.89
CA ASP A 110 5.87 5.21 -18.12
C ASP A 110 4.65 5.56 -17.26
N LEU A 111 3.66 4.65 -17.19
CA LEU A 111 2.47 4.83 -16.37
C LEU A 111 2.80 4.77 -14.86
N ALA A 112 3.63 3.81 -14.47
CA ALA A 112 4.07 3.62 -13.09
C ALA A 112 4.79 4.86 -12.58
N PHE A 113 5.86 5.31 -13.26
CA PHE A 113 6.65 6.46 -12.82
C PHE A 113 5.81 7.75 -12.77
N ALA A 114 4.93 7.97 -13.74
CA ALA A 114 4.03 9.12 -13.71
C ALA A 114 3.06 9.08 -12.51
N ALA A 115 2.62 7.90 -12.07
CA ALA A 115 1.79 7.74 -10.88
C ALA A 115 2.61 7.88 -9.59
N GLU A 116 3.82 7.30 -9.53
CA GLU A 116 4.73 7.40 -8.39
C GLU A 116 5.12 8.85 -8.10
N GLU A 117 5.46 9.62 -9.14
CA GLU A 117 5.80 11.03 -9.03
C GLU A 117 4.62 11.85 -8.50
N LYS A 118 3.43 11.69 -9.08
CA LYS A 118 2.22 12.39 -8.60
C LYS A 118 1.86 12.03 -7.16
N PHE A 119 2.04 10.76 -6.78
CA PHE A 119 1.78 10.33 -5.42
C PHE A 119 2.79 10.94 -4.44
N LEU A 120 4.07 11.01 -4.83
CA LEU A 120 5.12 11.65 -4.06
C LEU A 120 4.86 13.14 -3.86
N GLU A 121 4.55 13.88 -4.93
CA GLU A 121 4.24 15.31 -4.86
C GLU A 121 3.09 15.60 -3.89
N LYS A 122 2.03 14.78 -3.96
CA LYS A 122 0.79 15.00 -3.21
C LYS A 122 0.84 14.51 -1.77
N ASN A 123 1.56 13.42 -1.50
CA ASN A 123 1.52 12.72 -0.21
C ASN A 123 2.89 12.69 0.50
N GLN A 124 3.92 13.29 -0.09
CA GLN A 124 5.29 13.36 0.45
C GLN A 124 5.82 11.97 0.85
N SER A 125 5.46 10.97 0.05
CA SER A 125 5.62 9.55 0.34
C SER A 125 5.86 8.77 -0.93
N HIS A 126 6.71 7.74 -0.88
CA HIS A 126 6.94 6.86 -2.01
C HIS A 126 5.88 5.77 -2.09
N ILE A 127 5.58 5.39 -3.32
CA ILE A 127 4.74 4.25 -3.70
C ILE A 127 5.49 3.52 -4.81
N HIS A 128 5.22 2.23 -4.98
CA HIS A 128 5.87 1.45 -6.03
C HIS A 128 4.89 0.57 -6.80
N PHE A 129 4.97 0.61 -8.12
CA PHE A 129 4.19 -0.26 -9.01
C PHE A 129 5.14 -1.19 -9.77
N SER A 130 4.79 -2.46 -9.82
CA SER A 130 5.60 -3.50 -10.47
C SER A 130 4.69 -4.52 -11.14
N PHE A 131 5.21 -5.31 -12.08
CA PHE A 131 4.47 -6.44 -12.65
C PHE A 131 5.28 -7.74 -12.55
N ILE A 132 4.56 -8.86 -12.62
CA ILE A 132 5.14 -10.19 -12.59
C ILE A 132 4.33 -11.13 -13.50
N GLY A 133 5.02 -12.07 -14.15
CA GLY A 133 4.38 -13.13 -14.92
C GLY A 133 3.57 -14.08 -14.02
N ASN A 134 2.40 -14.50 -14.49
CA ASN A 134 1.44 -15.34 -13.75
C ASN A 134 2.02 -16.64 -13.17
N GLU A 135 3.00 -17.26 -13.84
CA GLU A 135 3.66 -18.48 -13.36
C GLU A 135 4.53 -18.29 -12.11
N ASN A 136 4.82 -17.03 -11.75
CA ASN A 136 5.71 -16.69 -10.65
C ASN A 136 4.96 -16.20 -9.40
N ILE A 137 3.63 -16.37 -9.35
CA ILE A 137 2.82 -15.88 -8.23
C ILE A 137 2.48 -16.97 -7.22
N ASP A 138 2.63 -16.63 -5.95
CA ASP A 138 2.14 -17.42 -4.81
C ASP A 138 1.08 -16.58 -4.08
N GLU A 139 -0.20 -16.89 -4.33
CA GLU A 139 -1.33 -16.14 -3.79
C GLU A 139 -1.45 -16.28 -2.26
N GLU A 140 -1.00 -17.41 -1.70
CA GLU A 140 -0.99 -17.62 -0.24
C GLU A 140 0.01 -16.68 0.43
N LEU A 141 1.22 -16.56 -0.13
CA LEU A 141 2.23 -15.63 0.36
C LEU A 141 1.77 -14.17 0.23
N LEU A 142 1.14 -13.79 -0.90
CA LEU A 142 0.60 -12.44 -1.07
C LEU A 142 -0.46 -12.11 -0.03
N THR A 143 -1.34 -13.06 0.28
CA THR A 143 -2.36 -12.89 1.31
C THR A 143 -1.72 -12.72 2.69
N LEU A 144 -0.71 -13.53 3.03
CA LEU A 144 0.04 -13.41 4.28
C LEU A 144 0.76 -12.06 4.41
N ASP A 145 1.24 -11.51 3.30
CA ASP A 145 1.91 -10.21 3.24
C ASP A 145 0.93 -9.02 3.19
N ASN A 146 -0.38 -9.25 3.35
CA ASN A 146 -1.45 -8.25 3.35
C ASN A 146 -1.68 -7.57 1.99
N TYR A 147 -1.43 -8.27 0.89
CA TYR A 147 -1.90 -7.83 -0.41
C TYR A 147 -3.41 -8.07 -0.56
N ILE A 148 -4.09 -7.11 -1.16
CA ILE A 148 -5.52 -7.13 -1.45
C ILE A 148 -5.70 -7.26 -2.95
N LEU A 149 -6.41 -8.29 -3.40
CA LEU A 149 -6.77 -8.45 -4.80
C LEU A 149 -7.81 -7.40 -5.22
N ILE A 150 -7.53 -6.69 -6.31
CA ILE A 150 -8.48 -5.83 -7.01
C ILE A 150 -9.16 -6.64 -8.11
N THR A 151 -10.48 -6.76 -8.01
CA THR A 151 -11.34 -7.32 -9.06
C THR A 151 -12.01 -6.18 -9.83
N ILE A 152 -11.92 -6.18 -11.16
CA ILE A 152 -12.67 -5.26 -12.04
C ILE A 152 -13.83 -6.02 -12.70
#